data_AF-A0A3D8YBR4-F1
#
_entry.id   AF-A0A3D8YBR4-F1
#
_cell.length_a   1.000
_cell.length_b   1.000
_cell.length_c   1.000
_cell.angle_alpha   90.00
_cell.angle_beta   90.00
_cell.angle_gamma   90.00
#
_symmetry.space_group_name_H-M   'P 1'
#
loop_
_entity.id
_entity.type
_entity.pdbx_description
1 polymer ?
#
loop_
_entity_poly.entity_id
_entity_poly.type
_entity_poly.pdbx_seq_one_letter_code
_entity_poly.pdbx_strand_id
1 'polypeptide(L)'
;MNLRYLLLLLSLYTSPALSALAYTDAQDDFYPLRIHPNGKHITDNNGKPFLMVADVAWQLLRKLNYEDAVQYMDQRKSQSFNTFVIQLLPSLPTQRNYQRVTPFNNNKLSEPNKAYFDYVDKIVAAAQTRNLVVGIVVSRKSWNVVFDAHKESDWQAWGEYLGKRFEKYPNIIWIVSEEEYQSSAQYKYIAEGLRSTTTHQNLIASLSTCSPTVPIDGSPNKSDLKFVIPDSTVTYSEYANLANWQKNSGELSVQPFLISNSEFPKEITDQSVLIRNQAYQSIMSSAAGFCHMSTIKNFNPTWKINITRDGAEYIDHFVKILKGIPWEYMYPETSQSLLPDSTDQQQIGIFSLSNKRLSMLYIPESKPVQLDLTVLQGNTFRAVWYSPRTGRRWPGASSLPKSVTSVSPPDPKAGWDWILLIGSQE
;
A
#
# COMPACT_ATOMS: atom_id res chain seq x y z
N MET A 1 51.96 -31.82 -59.39
CA MET A 1 51.44 -33.13 -59.82
C MET A 1 49.94 -33.10 -59.56
N ASN A 2 49.15 -33.10 -60.64
CA ASN A 2 47.69 -33.32 -60.83
C ASN A 2 46.66 -32.91 -59.75
N LEU A 3 45.41 -32.52 -60.00
CA LEU A 3 44.60 -31.99 -61.11
C LEU A 3 43.13 -32.08 -60.57
N ARG A 4 42.29 -31.06 -60.81
CA ARG A 4 40.83 -31.12 -61.08
C ARG A 4 39.74 -31.00 -59.99
N TYR A 5 38.89 -29.98 -60.26
CA TYR A 5 37.41 -29.84 -60.09
C TYR A 5 36.88 -29.67 -58.64
N LEU A 6 35.86 -28.85 -58.31
CA LEU A 6 34.76 -28.21 -59.07
C LEU A 6 34.00 -27.21 -58.15
N LEU A 7 33.32 -26.23 -58.77
CA LEU A 7 32.06 -25.56 -58.39
C LEU A 7 31.99 -24.52 -57.24
N LEU A 8 31.78 -23.27 -57.67
CA LEU A 8 31.00 -22.24 -56.98
C LEU A 8 29.55 -22.70 -56.78
N LEU A 9 29.02 -22.50 -55.57
CA LEU A 9 27.60 -22.37 -55.29
C LEU A 9 27.41 -21.17 -54.35
N LEU A 10 26.87 -20.07 -54.89
CA LEU A 10 26.29 -18.98 -54.12
C LEU A 10 24.96 -19.48 -53.51
N SER A 11 24.94 -19.70 -52.19
CA SER A 11 23.69 -19.88 -51.45
C SER A 11 23.11 -18.53 -51.07
N LEU A 12 22.02 -18.15 -51.74
CA LEU A 12 21.07 -17.13 -51.31
C LEU A 12 20.47 -17.55 -49.95
N TYR A 13 20.89 -16.91 -48.86
CA TYR A 13 20.12 -16.92 -47.63
C TYR A 13 19.07 -15.82 -47.72
N THR A 14 17.85 -16.20 -48.08
CA THR A 14 16.65 -15.39 -47.87
C THR A 14 16.41 -15.30 -46.36
N SER A 15 16.71 -14.15 -45.75
CA SER A 15 16.20 -13.83 -44.42
C SER A 15 14.67 -13.77 -44.48
N PRO A 16 13.92 -14.46 -43.60
CA PRO A 16 12.53 -14.11 -43.41
C PRO A 16 12.52 -12.72 -42.76
N ALA A 17 11.93 -11.75 -43.45
CA ALA A 17 11.56 -10.49 -42.83
C ALA A 17 10.63 -10.83 -41.65
N LEU A 18 11.16 -10.72 -40.43
CA LEU A 18 10.33 -10.64 -39.24
C LEU A 18 9.51 -9.37 -39.41
N SER A 19 8.27 -9.52 -39.85
CA SER A 19 7.25 -8.50 -39.70
C SER A 19 7.21 -8.18 -38.20
N ALA A 20 7.81 -7.06 -37.81
CA ALA A 20 7.61 -6.49 -36.50
C ALA A 20 6.12 -6.22 -36.39
N LEU A 21 5.39 -7.12 -35.72
CA LEU A 21 4.09 -6.81 -35.17
C LEU A 21 4.32 -5.54 -34.38
N ALA A 22 3.71 -4.44 -34.83
CA ALA A 22 3.58 -3.25 -34.03
C ALA A 22 2.99 -3.72 -32.71
N TYR A 23 3.80 -3.68 -31.65
CA TYR A 23 3.31 -3.78 -30.29
C TYR A 23 2.48 -2.50 -30.13
N THR A 24 1.20 -2.59 -30.48
CA THR A 24 0.23 -1.67 -29.92
C THR A 24 0.39 -1.85 -28.43
N ASP A 25 0.92 -0.82 -27.78
CA ASP A 25 0.99 -0.70 -26.33
C ASP A 25 -0.46 -0.74 -25.85
N ALA A 26 -1.00 -1.95 -25.71
CA ALA A 26 -2.19 -2.18 -24.95
C ALA A 26 -1.75 -1.74 -23.56
N GLN A 27 -2.16 -0.53 -23.20
CA GLN A 27 -2.24 -0.07 -21.84
C GLN A 27 -3.08 -1.12 -21.12
N ASP A 28 -2.42 -2.19 -20.69
CA ASP A 28 -3.03 -3.41 -20.21
C ASP A 28 -4.05 -3.02 -19.16
N ASP A 29 -5.22 -3.64 -19.25
CA ASP A 29 -6.40 -3.43 -18.43
C ASP A 29 -6.06 -3.69 -16.94
N PHE A 30 -5.33 -2.75 -16.33
CA PHE A 30 -4.75 -2.88 -14.99
C PHE A 30 -5.74 -2.40 -13.94
N TYR A 31 -6.52 -1.40 -14.32
CA TYR A 31 -7.56 -0.83 -13.50
C TYR A 31 -8.92 -1.18 -14.07
N PRO A 32 -9.96 -1.22 -13.24
CA PRO A 32 -9.95 -0.93 -11.80
C PRO A 32 -9.39 -2.09 -10.97
N LEU A 33 -8.90 -1.78 -9.77
CA LEU A 33 -8.48 -2.80 -8.81
C LEU A 33 -9.68 -3.62 -8.30
N ARG A 34 -9.42 -4.86 -7.91
CA ARG A 34 -10.42 -5.81 -7.42
C ARG A 34 -9.99 -6.42 -6.08
N ILE A 35 -10.97 -6.79 -5.26
CA ILE A 35 -10.73 -7.60 -4.06
C ILE A 35 -10.63 -9.06 -4.49
N HIS A 36 -9.53 -9.73 -4.14
CA HIS A 36 -9.37 -11.14 -4.42
C HIS A 36 -10.44 -11.94 -3.65
N PRO A 37 -10.97 -13.06 -4.18
CA PRO A 37 -11.96 -13.89 -3.49
C PRO A 37 -11.56 -14.44 -2.11
N ASN A 38 -10.29 -14.33 -1.72
CA ASN A 38 -9.82 -14.70 -0.38
C ASN A 38 -10.13 -13.63 0.68
N GLY A 39 -10.60 -12.44 0.29
CA GLY A 39 -10.94 -11.34 1.18
C GLY A 39 -9.74 -10.64 1.85
N LYS A 40 -8.50 -10.97 1.46
CA LYS A 40 -7.27 -10.44 2.07
C LYS A 40 -6.39 -9.65 1.11
N HIS A 41 -6.47 -9.98 -0.17
CA HIS A 41 -5.59 -9.44 -1.19
C HIS A 41 -6.34 -8.56 -2.18
N ILE A 42 -5.59 -7.68 -2.82
CA ILE A 42 -6.05 -6.84 -3.92
C ILE A 42 -5.38 -7.36 -5.19
N THR A 43 -6.09 -7.33 -6.31
CA THR A 43 -5.54 -7.64 -7.63
C THR A 43 -5.77 -6.49 -8.60
N ASP A 44 -4.99 -6.47 -9.67
CA ASP A 44 -5.36 -5.72 -10.86
C ASP A 44 -6.57 -6.36 -11.57
N ASN A 45 -7.06 -5.72 -12.64
CA ASN A 45 -8.23 -6.22 -13.38
C ASN A 45 -7.93 -7.53 -14.17
N ASN A 46 -6.67 -7.96 -14.26
CA ASN A 46 -6.24 -9.25 -14.82
C ASN A 46 -6.03 -10.34 -13.76
N GLY A 47 -6.32 -10.05 -12.49
CA GLY A 47 -6.16 -11.00 -11.38
C GLY A 47 -4.74 -11.12 -10.85
N LYS A 48 -3.80 -10.27 -11.28
CA LYS A 48 -2.43 -10.25 -10.74
C LYS A 48 -2.43 -9.62 -9.35
N PRO A 49 -1.72 -10.21 -8.36
CA PRO A 49 -1.59 -9.62 -7.03
C PRO A 49 -1.07 -8.18 -7.07
N PHE A 50 -1.74 -7.30 -6.34
CA PHE A 50 -1.41 -5.90 -6.19
C PHE A 50 -1.02 -5.63 -4.73
N LEU A 51 0.28 -5.58 -4.45
CA LEU A 51 0.80 -5.09 -3.18
C LEU A 51 0.58 -3.57 -3.12
N MET A 52 -0.38 -3.12 -2.31
CA MET A 52 -0.68 -1.69 -2.23
C MET A 52 0.36 -0.97 -1.37
N VAL A 53 1.11 -0.05 -1.97
CA VAL A 53 2.09 0.78 -1.28
C VAL A 53 1.69 2.23 -1.47
N ALA A 54 1.01 2.73 -0.45
CA ALA A 54 0.37 4.03 -0.46
C ALA A 54 1.24 5.08 0.23
N ASP A 55 1.28 6.30 -0.30
CA ASP A 55 1.80 7.47 0.43
C ASP A 55 0.63 8.39 0.82
N VAL A 56 0.64 8.88 2.05
CA VAL A 56 -0.39 9.77 2.58
C VAL A 56 -0.04 11.21 2.20
N ALA A 57 -0.82 11.77 1.27
CA ALA A 57 -0.60 13.06 0.62
C ALA A 57 -1.75 14.03 0.90
N TRP A 58 -2.16 14.16 2.16
CA TRP A 58 -3.37 14.88 2.56
C TRP A 58 -3.57 16.20 1.81
N GLN A 59 -2.59 17.10 1.86
CA GLN A 59 -2.79 18.46 1.37
C GLN A 59 -2.49 18.66 -0.11
N LEU A 60 -2.29 17.59 -0.90
CA LEU A 60 -1.82 17.67 -2.30
C LEU A 60 -2.67 18.64 -3.13
N LEU A 61 -3.98 18.44 -3.14
CA LEU A 61 -4.92 19.27 -3.92
C LEU A 61 -4.97 20.73 -3.45
N ARG A 62 -4.64 20.99 -2.17
CA ARG A 62 -4.69 22.33 -1.61
C ARG A 62 -3.37 23.10 -1.80
N LYS A 63 -2.24 22.40 -1.70
CA LYS A 63 -0.93 23.02 -1.51
C LYS A 63 -0.05 23.02 -2.73
N LEU A 64 -0.26 22.09 -3.66
CA LEU A 64 0.59 21.98 -4.84
C LEU A 64 -0.11 22.61 -6.05
N ASN A 65 0.70 23.15 -6.96
CA ASN A 65 0.30 23.33 -8.34
C ASN A 65 0.48 22.02 -9.12
N TYR A 66 0.13 22.04 -10.41
CA TYR A 66 0.23 20.86 -11.26
C TYR A 66 1.67 20.33 -11.39
N GLU A 67 2.64 21.20 -11.64
CA GLU A 67 4.05 20.82 -11.84
C GLU A 67 4.65 20.19 -10.59
N ASP A 68 4.38 20.76 -9.42
CA ASP A 68 4.81 20.25 -8.12
C ASP A 68 4.14 18.92 -7.79
N ALA A 69 2.85 18.76 -8.11
CA ALA A 69 2.14 17.50 -7.91
C ALA A 69 2.70 16.40 -8.81
N VAL A 70 3.01 16.73 -10.07
CA VAL A 70 3.69 15.82 -11.00
C VAL A 70 5.08 15.45 -10.48
N GLN A 71 5.89 16.41 -10.04
CA GLN A 71 7.21 16.17 -9.46
C GLN A 71 7.11 15.21 -8.25
N TYR A 72 6.12 15.43 -7.37
CA TYR A 72 5.85 14.54 -6.24
C TYR A 72 5.49 13.13 -6.71
N MET A 73 4.57 12.98 -7.67
CA MET A 73 4.16 11.67 -8.19
C MET A 73 5.31 10.91 -8.84
N ASP A 74 6.13 11.58 -9.64
CA ASP A 74 7.29 10.98 -10.31
C ASP A 74 8.33 10.50 -9.29
N GLN A 75 8.60 11.33 -8.28
CA GLN A 75 9.50 10.97 -7.19
C GLN A 75 8.98 9.74 -6.42
N ARG A 76 7.70 9.73 -6.02
CA ARG A 76 7.13 8.61 -5.28
C ARG A 76 7.02 7.34 -6.12
N LYS A 77 6.70 7.46 -7.41
CA LYS A 77 6.71 6.31 -8.34
C LYS A 77 8.10 5.68 -8.42
N SER A 78 9.16 6.51 -8.46
CA SER A 78 10.54 6.03 -8.45
C SER A 78 10.94 5.32 -7.15
N GLN A 79 10.24 5.62 -6.05
CA GLN A 79 10.36 4.99 -4.73
C GLN A 79 9.39 3.80 -4.54
N SER A 80 8.92 3.21 -5.64
CA SER A 80 8.03 2.04 -5.66
C SER A 80 6.60 2.26 -5.12
N PHE A 81 6.21 3.49 -4.79
CA PHE A 81 4.81 3.77 -4.46
C PHE A 81 3.91 3.58 -5.68
N ASN A 82 2.74 3.01 -5.45
CA ASN A 82 1.73 2.77 -6.49
C ASN A 82 0.36 3.38 -6.16
N THR A 83 0.20 3.93 -4.96
CA THR A 83 -1.05 4.54 -4.50
C THR A 83 -0.75 5.85 -3.75
N PHE A 84 -1.64 6.84 -3.86
CA PHE A 84 -1.65 8.00 -2.97
C PHE A 84 -2.98 8.12 -2.28
N VAL A 85 -2.98 8.52 -1.01
CA VAL A 85 -4.20 8.87 -0.28
C VAL A 85 -4.26 10.39 -0.13
N ILE A 86 -5.27 11.02 -0.72
CA ILE A 86 -5.49 12.46 -0.68
C ILE A 86 -6.84 12.78 -0.04
N GLN A 87 -6.99 13.98 0.52
CA GLN A 87 -8.32 14.51 0.85
C GLN A 87 -8.82 15.36 -0.30
N LEU A 88 -10.06 15.08 -0.72
CA LEU A 88 -10.72 15.79 -1.82
C LEU A 88 -10.93 17.26 -1.49
N LEU A 89 -11.36 17.53 -0.26
CA LEU A 89 -11.68 18.87 0.26
C LEU A 89 -10.47 19.44 1.04
N PRO A 90 -10.30 20.77 1.09
CA PRO A 90 -9.30 21.43 1.94
C PRO A 90 -9.41 21.03 3.42
N SER A 91 -8.39 21.29 4.26
CA SER A 91 -8.48 20.93 5.69
C SER A 91 -9.62 21.62 6.43
N LEU A 92 -10.05 22.81 5.99
CA LEU A 92 -11.16 23.55 6.58
C LEU A 92 -12.09 24.08 5.47
N PRO A 93 -13.41 24.20 5.75
CA PRO A 93 -14.38 24.77 4.80
C PRO A 93 -14.06 26.15 4.25
N THR A 94 -13.34 26.96 5.03
CA THR A 94 -12.96 28.33 4.66
C THR A 94 -11.72 28.41 3.79
N GLN A 95 -11.02 27.29 3.58
CA GLN A 95 -9.77 27.26 2.82
C GLN A 95 -10.02 27.10 1.33
N ARG A 96 -9.05 27.60 0.56
CA ARG A 96 -8.99 27.49 -0.89
C ARG A 96 -7.87 26.55 -1.31
N ASN A 97 -7.96 26.00 -2.51
CA ASN A 97 -6.85 25.28 -3.14
C ASN A 97 -5.71 26.23 -3.56
N TYR A 98 -4.67 25.67 -4.19
CA TYR A 98 -3.52 26.43 -4.68
C TYR A 98 -3.93 27.56 -5.62
N GLN A 99 -4.96 27.34 -6.45
CA GLN A 99 -5.51 28.31 -7.39
C GLN A 99 -6.44 29.35 -6.74
N ARG A 100 -6.52 29.38 -5.41
CA ARG A 100 -7.38 30.28 -4.62
C ARG A 100 -8.88 30.08 -4.85
N VAL A 101 -9.29 28.85 -5.19
CA VAL A 101 -10.68 28.44 -5.43
C VAL A 101 -11.21 27.57 -4.28
N THR A 102 -12.46 27.77 -3.86
CA THR A 102 -13.18 26.90 -2.89
C THR A 102 -13.87 25.74 -3.60
N PRO A 103 -14.07 24.57 -2.95
CA PRO A 103 -14.70 23.41 -3.58
C PRO A 103 -16.18 23.63 -3.90
N PHE A 104 -16.86 24.46 -3.12
CA PHE A 104 -18.28 24.77 -3.27
C PHE A 104 -18.51 26.28 -3.30
N ASN A 105 -19.60 26.70 -3.94
CA ASN A 105 -20.12 28.05 -3.75
C ASN A 105 -20.88 28.12 -2.41
N ASN A 106 -20.43 28.98 -1.49
CA ASN A 106 -21.01 29.16 -0.15
C ASN A 106 -21.23 27.84 0.63
N ASN A 107 -20.31 26.88 0.51
CA ASN A 107 -20.39 25.56 1.14
C ASN A 107 -21.63 24.73 0.80
N LYS A 108 -22.35 25.04 -0.30
CA LYS A 108 -23.48 24.24 -0.76
C LYS A 108 -23.00 23.04 -1.57
N LEU A 109 -23.30 21.82 -1.12
CA LEU A 109 -22.89 20.59 -1.81
C LEU A 109 -23.47 20.48 -3.23
N SER A 110 -24.64 21.08 -3.46
CA SER A 110 -25.32 21.15 -4.77
C SER A 110 -24.69 22.16 -5.75
N GLU A 111 -23.74 22.98 -5.29
CA GLU A 111 -23.05 23.98 -6.12
C GLU A 111 -21.52 23.75 -6.15
N PRO A 112 -21.05 22.58 -6.66
CA PRO A 112 -19.62 22.30 -6.77
C PRO A 112 -18.94 23.27 -7.76
N ASN A 113 -17.79 23.79 -7.37
CA ASN A 113 -17.04 24.76 -8.17
C ASN A 113 -16.27 24.05 -9.28
N LYS A 114 -16.66 24.30 -10.55
CA LYS A 114 -16.02 23.70 -11.72
C LYS A 114 -14.51 23.87 -11.75
N ALA A 115 -13.97 25.05 -11.43
CA ALA A 115 -12.53 25.30 -11.49
C ALA A 115 -11.76 24.50 -10.44
N TYR A 116 -12.35 24.26 -9.26
CA TYR A 116 -11.77 23.40 -8.23
C TYR A 116 -11.66 21.95 -8.74
N PHE A 117 -12.75 21.39 -9.26
CA PHE A 117 -12.76 20.00 -9.71
C PHE A 117 -12.07 19.78 -11.05
N ASP A 118 -11.93 20.81 -11.90
CA ASP A 118 -11.07 20.75 -13.09
C ASP A 118 -9.60 20.53 -12.69
N TYR A 119 -9.17 21.05 -11.55
CA TYR A 119 -7.83 20.77 -11.01
C TYR A 119 -7.73 19.34 -10.48
N VAL A 120 -8.73 18.85 -9.76
CA VAL A 120 -8.78 17.45 -9.29
C VAL A 120 -8.70 16.48 -10.47
N ASP A 121 -9.45 16.74 -11.55
CA ASP A 121 -9.38 16.00 -12.82
C ASP A 121 -7.95 15.90 -13.34
N LYS A 122 -7.23 17.04 -13.43
CA LYS A 122 -5.85 17.08 -13.92
C LYS A 122 -4.91 16.23 -13.07
N ILE A 123 -5.11 16.22 -11.75
CA ILE A 123 -4.30 15.45 -10.81
C ILE A 123 -4.56 13.95 -10.95
N VAL A 124 -5.83 13.53 -11.04
CA VAL A 124 -6.17 12.11 -11.24
C VAL A 124 -5.68 11.60 -12.59
N ALA A 125 -5.84 12.39 -13.66
CA ALA A 125 -5.31 12.05 -14.98
C ALA A 125 -3.78 11.90 -14.96
N ALA A 126 -3.07 12.83 -14.30
CA ALA A 126 -1.61 12.73 -14.16
C ALA A 126 -1.17 11.47 -13.42
N ALA A 127 -1.89 11.06 -12.37
CA ALA A 127 -1.66 9.80 -11.68
C ALA A 127 -1.91 8.59 -12.58
N GLN A 128 -3.00 8.59 -13.37
CA GLN A 128 -3.33 7.51 -14.29
C GLN A 128 -2.23 7.28 -15.33
N THR A 129 -1.69 8.35 -15.94
CA THR A 129 -0.57 8.25 -16.90
C THR A 129 0.71 7.64 -16.32
N ARG A 130 0.80 7.57 -14.98
CA ARG A 130 1.95 7.00 -14.24
C ARG A 130 1.64 5.64 -13.62
N ASN A 131 0.47 5.06 -13.93
CA ASN A 131 -0.04 3.85 -13.30
C ASN A 131 -0.02 3.99 -11.77
N LEU A 132 -0.61 5.09 -11.27
CA LEU A 132 -0.77 5.38 -9.84
C LEU A 132 -2.26 5.40 -9.49
N VAL A 133 -2.61 4.70 -8.42
CA VAL A 133 -3.96 4.73 -7.83
C VAL A 133 -4.11 5.99 -6.99
N VAL A 134 -5.30 6.59 -7.01
CA VAL A 134 -5.64 7.70 -6.13
C VAL A 134 -6.77 7.29 -5.19
N GLY A 135 -6.44 7.08 -3.91
CA GLY A 135 -7.39 6.99 -2.82
C GLY A 135 -7.90 8.39 -2.45
N ILE A 136 -9.17 8.68 -2.71
CA ILE A 136 -9.76 10.01 -2.51
C ILE A 136 -10.70 9.98 -1.30
N VAL A 137 -10.26 10.60 -0.20
CA VAL A 137 -11.11 10.82 0.98
C VAL A 137 -12.11 11.91 0.67
N VAL A 138 -13.38 11.54 0.53
CA VAL A 138 -14.47 12.41 0.07
C VAL A 138 -14.69 13.56 1.04
N SER A 139 -14.63 13.29 2.34
CA SER A 139 -14.76 14.30 3.40
C SER A 139 -14.08 13.80 4.68
N ARG A 140 -13.74 14.73 5.57
CA ARG A 140 -13.15 14.47 6.89
C ARG A 140 -13.88 15.29 7.96
N LYS A 141 -13.63 14.98 9.23
CA LYS A 141 -14.22 15.61 10.43
C LYS A 141 -14.43 17.13 10.35
N SER A 142 -13.46 17.86 9.81
CA SER A 142 -13.52 19.32 9.72
C SER A 142 -14.62 19.88 8.81
N TRP A 143 -15.24 19.03 7.99
CA TRP A 143 -16.35 19.37 7.10
C TRP A 143 -17.71 18.92 7.61
N ASN A 144 -17.79 18.25 8.76
CA ASN A 144 -19.05 17.74 9.29
C ASN A 144 -20.13 18.81 9.40
N VAL A 145 -19.81 19.97 9.97
CA VAL A 145 -20.77 21.09 10.08
C VAL A 145 -21.38 21.48 8.73
N VAL A 146 -20.61 21.39 7.64
CA VAL A 146 -21.12 21.65 6.29
C VAL A 146 -22.04 20.51 5.84
N PHE A 147 -21.60 19.26 6.00
CA PHE A 147 -22.40 18.10 5.56
C PHE A 147 -23.68 17.92 6.38
N ASP A 148 -23.65 18.16 7.69
CA ASP A 148 -24.78 18.07 8.63
C ASP A 148 -25.84 19.15 8.37
N ALA A 149 -25.46 20.26 7.73
CA ALA A 149 -26.39 21.31 7.30
C ALA A 149 -27.18 20.96 6.03
N HIS A 150 -26.89 19.81 5.41
CA HIS A 150 -27.55 19.31 4.20
C HIS A 150 -28.41 18.07 4.49
N LYS A 151 -29.32 17.75 3.58
CA LYS A 151 -30.22 16.59 3.69
C LYS A 151 -29.71 15.40 2.88
N GLU A 152 -30.32 14.25 3.10
CA GLU A 152 -30.00 12.97 2.44
C GLU A 152 -29.87 13.08 0.92
N SER A 153 -30.81 13.78 0.26
CA SER A 153 -30.77 13.96 -1.19
C SER A 153 -29.60 14.82 -1.69
N ASP A 154 -29.07 15.73 -0.87
CA ASP A 154 -27.88 16.50 -1.22
C ASP A 154 -26.61 15.63 -1.13
N TRP A 155 -26.54 14.72 -0.15
CA TRP A 155 -25.42 13.77 -0.01
C TRP A 155 -25.40 12.76 -1.16
N GLN A 156 -26.57 12.26 -1.57
CA GLN A 156 -26.68 11.39 -2.73
C GLN A 156 -26.29 12.12 -4.02
N ALA A 157 -26.84 13.33 -4.25
CA ALA A 157 -26.48 14.15 -5.40
C ALA A 157 -24.99 14.50 -5.44
N TRP A 158 -24.37 14.68 -4.28
CA TRP A 158 -22.91 14.87 -4.17
C TRP A 158 -22.13 13.62 -4.60
N GLY A 159 -22.55 12.43 -4.16
CA GLY A 159 -21.99 11.17 -4.63
C GLY A 159 -22.15 10.98 -6.14
N GLU A 160 -23.33 11.27 -6.69
CA GLU A 160 -23.62 11.21 -8.13
C GLU A 160 -22.76 12.17 -8.95
N TYR A 161 -22.57 13.40 -8.46
CA TYR A 161 -21.68 14.38 -9.09
C TYR A 161 -20.25 13.85 -9.19
N LEU A 162 -19.72 13.29 -8.10
CA LEU A 162 -18.38 12.73 -8.07
C LEU A 162 -18.25 11.53 -9.00
N GLY A 163 -19.14 10.55 -8.88
CA GLY A 163 -19.07 9.34 -9.67
C GLY A 163 -19.19 9.64 -11.17
N LYS A 164 -20.15 10.49 -11.58
CA LYS A 164 -20.31 10.91 -12.98
C LYS A 164 -19.10 11.69 -13.50
N ARG A 165 -18.55 12.61 -12.71
CA ARG A 165 -17.44 13.46 -13.16
C ARG A 165 -16.16 12.66 -13.38
N PHE A 166 -15.88 11.72 -12.47
CA PHE A 166 -14.63 10.98 -12.45
C PHE A 166 -14.78 9.55 -13.00
N GLU A 167 -15.92 9.21 -13.59
CA GLU A 167 -16.21 7.88 -14.15
C GLU A 167 -15.11 7.40 -15.09
N LYS A 168 -14.56 8.27 -15.94
CA LYS A 168 -13.47 7.95 -16.88
C LYS A 168 -12.13 7.51 -16.24
N TYR A 169 -12.00 7.55 -14.90
CA TYR A 169 -10.77 7.22 -14.19
C TYR A 169 -10.91 5.91 -13.38
N PRO A 170 -10.49 4.77 -13.96
CA PRO A 170 -10.58 3.48 -13.27
C PRO A 170 -9.52 3.35 -12.15
N ASN A 171 -8.55 4.26 -12.06
CA ASN A 171 -7.49 4.27 -11.04
C ASN A 171 -7.89 4.98 -9.72
N ILE A 172 -9.17 5.24 -9.48
CA ILE A 172 -9.67 5.84 -8.24
C ILE A 172 -10.09 4.74 -7.25
N ILE A 173 -9.77 4.94 -5.97
CA ILE A 173 -10.46 4.31 -4.84
C ILE A 173 -11.18 5.43 -4.10
N TRP A 174 -12.51 5.35 -3.98
CA TRP A 174 -13.25 6.31 -3.17
C TRP A 174 -13.14 5.93 -1.71
N ILE A 175 -12.83 6.90 -0.84
CA ILE A 175 -12.77 6.66 0.59
C ILE A 175 -13.87 7.48 1.24
N VAL A 176 -14.91 6.78 1.69
CA VAL A 176 -16.06 7.34 2.40
C VAL A 176 -16.03 6.73 3.80
N SER A 177 -15.99 7.56 4.84
CA SER A 177 -15.92 7.03 6.20
C SER A 177 -17.28 7.13 6.88
N GLU A 178 -17.51 6.22 7.80
CA GLU A 178 -18.60 6.25 8.78
C GLU A 178 -18.03 6.26 10.21
N GLU A 179 -16.70 6.26 10.35
CA GLU A 179 -16.03 6.10 11.63
C GLU A 179 -15.59 7.43 12.24
N GLU A 180 -15.73 7.50 13.57
CA GLU A 180 -15.51 8.62 14.50
C GLU A 180 -16.26 9.93 14.23
N TYR A 181 -16.57 10.29 12.98
CA TYR A 181 -16.95 11.66 12.62
C TYR A 181 -18.06 11.79 11.56
N GLN A 182 -18.33 10.82 10.70
CA GLN A 182 -19.42 10.92 9.71
C GLN A 182 -20.58 10.00 10.09
N SER A 183 -21.82 10.39 9.80
CA SER A 183 -22.97 9.53 10.12
C SER A 183 -23.08 8.36 9.14
N SER A 184 -23.62 7.22 9.59
CA SER A 184 -23.91 6.07 8.71
C SER A 184 -24.83 6.45 7.55
N ALA A 185 -25.71 7.44 7.73
CA ALA A 185 -26.55 7.98 6.66
C ALA A 185 -25.73 8.71 5.59
N GLN A 186 -24.79 9.57 5.99
CA GLN A 186 -23.88 10.25 5.06
C GLN A 186 -23.07 9.26 4.24
N TYR A 187 -22.49 8.23 4.87
CA TYR A 187 -21.80 7.16 4.14
C TYR A 187 -22.74 6.55 3.10
N LYS A 188 -23.92 6.09 3.55
CA LYS A 188 -24.87 5.34 2.71
C LYS A 188 -25.22 6.13 1.45
N TYR A 189 -25.71 7.35 1.60
CA TYR A 189 -26.20 8.14 0.46
C TYR A 189 -25.07 8.58 -0.47
N ILE A 190 -23.88 8.94 0.06
CA ILE A 190 -22.73 9.26 -0.78
C ILE A 190 -22.27 8.02 -1.57
N ALA A 191 -22.17 6.86 -0.91
CA ALA A 191 -21.75 5.62 -1.55
C ALA A 191 -22.77 5.14 -2.60
N GLU A 192 -24.07 5.25 -2.34
CA GLU A 192 -25.14 4.96 -3.30
C GLU A 192 -25.04 5.88 -4.53
N GLY A 193 -24.83 7.19 -4.34
CA GLY A 193 -24.64 8.13 -5.45
C GLY A 193 -23.37 7.85 -6.29
N LEU A 194 -22.27 7.46 -5.64
CA LEU A 194 -21.05 7.04 -6.34
C LEU A 194 -21.30 5.77 -7.18
N ARG A 195 -22.00 4.78 -6.61
CA ARG A 195 -22.30 3.51 -7.30
C ARG A 195 -23.31 3.66 -8.43
N SER A 196 -24.26 4.61 -8.34
CA SER A 196 -25.29 4.79 -9.37
C SER A 196 -24.76 5.33 -10.70
N THR A 197 -23.52 5.84 -10.73
CA THR A 197 -22.92 6.52 -11.87
C THR A 197 -21.62 5.89 -12.38
N THR A 198 -21.10 4.84 -11.74
CA THR A 198 -19.81 4.24 -12.10
C THR A 198 -19.96 2.95 -12.89
N THR A 199 -19.43 2.91 -14.11
CA THR A 199 -19.38 1.69 -14.95
C THR A 199 -18.25 0.74 -14.57
N HIS A 200 -17.12 1.26 -14.07
CA HIS A 200 -15.96 0.43 -13.73
C HIS A 200 -16.07 -0.30 -12.38
N GLN A 201 -17.03 0.05 -11.52
CA GLN A 201 -17.09 -0.47 -10.14
C GLN A 201 -15.80 -0.20 -9.36
N ASN A 202 -15.35 1.06 -9.31
CA ASN A 202 -14.22 1.46 -8.46
C ASN A 202 -14.47 1.03 -7.00
N LEU A 203 -13.40 0.63 -6.30
CA LEU A 203 -13.49 0.25 -4.90
C LEU A 203 -13.94 1.44 -4.03
N ILE A 204 -14.83 1.18 -3.09
CA ILE A 204 -15.20 2.09 -2.00
C ILE A 204 -14.56 1.57 -0.71
N ALA A 205 -13.63 2.34 -0.16
CA ALA A 205 -12.94 2.03 1.08
C ALA A 205 -13.48 2.88 2.24
N SER A 206 -13.21 2.41 3.46
CA SER A 206 -13.42 3.15 4.71
C SER A 206 -12.09 3.70 5.25
N LEU A 207 -12.17 4.70 6.13
CA LEU A 207 -11.02 5.29 6.80
C LEU A 207 -11.26 5.39 8.32
N SER A 208 -10.29 4.88 9.09
CA SER A 208 -10.23 5.03 10.55
C SER A 208 -8.92 5.71 10.95
N THR A 209 -8.99 6.52 12.02
CA THR A 209 -7.84 7.17 12.66
C THR A 209 -7.28 6.37 13.83
N CYS A 210 -8.01 5.38 14.35
CA CYS A 210 -7.54 4.54 15.45
C CYS A 210 -7.76 3.05 15.18
N SER A 211 -7.39 2.20 16.14
CA SER A 211 -7.71 0.77 16.10
C SER A 211 -9.21 0.56 15.94
N PRO A 212 -9.67 -0.34 15.06
CA PRO A 212 -11.09 -0.63 14.91
C PRO A 212 -11.72 -1.00 16.27
N THR A 213 -12.75 -0.25 16.68
CA THR A 213 -13.43 -0.45 17.98
C THR A 213 -14.62 -1.41 17.89
N VAL A 214 -15.03 -1.78 16.67
CA VAL A 214 -16.18 -2.64 16.37
C VAL A 214 -15.68 -3.94 15.72
N PRO A 215 -16.29 -5.11 16.01
CA PRO A 215 -16.03 -6.33 15.24
C PRO A 215 -16.23 -6.08 13.74
N ILE A 216 -15.45 -6.79 12.93
CA ILE A 216 -15.15 -6.52 11.52
C ILE A 216 -16.36 -6.69 10.55
N ASP A 217 -17.61 -6.67 11.03
CA ASP A 217 -18.81 -6.93 10.22
C ASP A 217 -20.11 -6.30 10.80
N GLY A 218 -20.03 -5.31 11.70
CA GLY A 218 -21.23 -4.76 12.36
C GLY A 218 -21.97 -3.68 11.55
N SER A 219 -21.34 -3.11 10.52
CA SER A 219 -21.90 -1.99 9.80
C SER A 219 -22.84 -2.42 8.66
N PRO A 220 -24.05 -1.81 8.52
CA PRO A 220 -24.89 -2.01 7.34
C PRO A 220 -24.23 -1.49 6.05
N ASN A 221 -23.18 -0.67 6.18
CA ASN A 221 -22.48 0.03 5.13
C ASN A 221 -21.13 -0.64 4.82
N LYS A 222 -21.15 -1.79 4.17
CA LYS A 222 -19.92 -2.54 3.86
C LYS A 222 -19.03 -1.76 2.87
N SER A 223 -17.75 -1.63 3.22
CA SER A 223 -16.68 -1.12 2.36
C SER A 223 -15.85 -2.28 1.80
N ASP A 224 -15.24 -2.09 0.64
CA ASP A 224 -14.44 -3.11 -0.03
C ASP A 224 -13.03 -3.25 0.57
N LEU A 225 -12.52 -2.16 1.17
CA LEU A 225 -11.16 -2.00 1.67
C LEU A 225 -11.16 -1.09 2.90
N LYS A 226 -10.26 -1.33 3.86
CA LYS A 226 -10.08 -0.45 5.02
C LYS A 226 -8.72 0.25 5.01
N PHE A 227 -8.72 1.56 5.17
CA PHE A 227 -7.53 2.32 5.52
C PHE A 227 -7.55 2.65 7.02
N VAL A 228 -6.50 2.28 7.75
CA VAL A 228 -6.28 2.76 9.11
C VAL A 228 -5.08 3.70 9.06
N ILE A 229 -5.35 5.00 9.06
CA ILE A 229 -4.33 6.05 8.98
C ILE A 229 -4.48 6.92 10.22
N PRO A 230 -3.75 6.61 11.29
CA PRO A 230 -3.79 7.44 12.47
C PRO A 230 -3.26 8.84 12.18
N ASP A 231 -3.83 9.84 12.83
CA ASP A 231 -3.44 11.23 12.62
C ASP A 231 -2.73 11.81 13.85
N SER A 232 -2.38 13.10 13.77
CA SER A 232 -1.63 13.79 14.83
C SER A 232 -2.38 13.87 16.16
N THR A 233 -3.66 13.48 16.23
CA THR A 233 -4.48 13.55 17.44
C THR A 233 -4.47 12.27 18.26
N VAL A 234 -3.95 11.16 17.71
CA VAL A 234 -3.86 9.90 18.44
C VAL A 234 -2.67 9.85 19.40
N THR A 235 -2.87 9.16 20.51
CA THR A 235 -1.91 8.93 21.58
C THR A 235 -0.99 7.73 21.28
N TYR A 236 0.14 7.65 21.97
CA TYR A 236 1.02 6.47 21.88
C TYR A 236 0.32 5.17 22.29
N SER A 237 -0.57 5.21 23.28
CA SER A 237 -1.37 4.07 23.69
C SER A 237 -2.29 3.58 22.57
N GLU A 238 -2.89 4.51 21.81
CA GLU A 238 -3.73 4.13 20.66
C GLU A 238 -2.90 3.54 19.52
N TYR A 239 -1.68 4.01 19.29
CA TYR A 239 -0.76 3.36 18.36
C TYR A 239 -0.37 1.94 18.80
N ALA A 240 -0.07 1.76 20.09
CA ALA A 240 0.23 0.45 20.64
C ALA A 240 -0.98 -0.50 20.53
N ASN A 241 -2.19 0.01 20.79
CA ASN A 241 -3.42 -0.76 20.63
C ASN A 241 -3.66 -1.16 19.18
N LEU A 242 -3.38 -0.27 18.22
CA LEU A 242 -3.47 -0.58 16.80
C LEU A 242 -2.46 -1.66 16.38
N ALA A 243 -1.21 -1.57 16.84
CA ALA A 243 -0.20 -2.60 16.57
C ALA A 243 -0.58 -3.95 17.19
N ASN A 244 -1.13 -3.94 18.41
CA ASN A 244 -1.63 -5.14 19.07
C ASN A 244 -2.84 -5.74 18.34
N TRP A 245 -3.79 -4.90 17.91
CA TRP A 245 -4.93 -5.33 17.11
C TRP A 245 -4.46 -5.96 15.79
N GLN A 246 -3.53 -5.30 15.09
CA GLN A 246 -2.97 -5.80 13.84
C GLN A 246 -2.37 -7.20 14.04
N LYS A 247 -1.50 -7.35 15.05
CA LYS A 247 -0.82 -8.61 15.35
C LYS A 247 -1.79 -9.74 15.74
N ASN A 248 -2.80 -9.44 16.55
CA ASN A 248 -3.65 -10.47 17.17
C ASN A 248 -4.97 -10.71 16.44
N SER A 249 -5.39 -9.79 15.58
CA SER A 249 -6.73 -9.79 14.99
C SER A 249 -6.76 -9.36 13.53
N GLY A 250 -5.66 -8.86 12.96
CA GLY A 250 -5.59 -8.47 11.54
C GLY A 250 -5.91 -9.64 10.60
N GLU A 251 -5.46 -10.85 10.94
CA GLU A 251 -5.78 -12.05 10.17
C GLU A 251 -7.27 -12.42 10.16
N LEU A 252 -8.08 -11.90 11.09
CA LEU A 252 -9.52 -12.14 11.15
C LEU A 252 -10.31 -11.17 10.26
N SER A 253 -9.66 -10.18 9.65
CA SER A 253 -10.33 -9.14 8.86
C SER A 253 -11.03 -9.67 7.61
N VAL A 254 -12.34 -9.50 7.47
CA VAL A 254 -13.11 -10.02 6.32
C VAL A 254 -12.92 -9.21 5.04
N GLN A 255 -12.30 -8.04 5.15
CA GLN A 255 -11.90 -7.18 4.04
C GLN A 255 -10.40 -6.90 4.09
N PRO A 256 -9.75 -6.66 2.94
CA PRO A 256 -8.36 -6.23 2.93
C PRO A 256 -8.22 -4.88 3.65
N PHE A 257 -7.06 -4.67 4.26
CA PHE A 257 -6.78 -3.43 4.97
C PHE A 257 -5.33 -2.96 4.74
N LEU A 258 -5.14 -1.66 4.92
CA LEU A 258 -3.83 -1.02 5.01
C LEU A 258 -3.73 -0.28 6.34
N ILE A 259 -2.55 -0.33 6.95
CA ILE A 259 -2.22 0.46 8.13
C ILE A 259 -1.07 1.39 7.81
N SER A 260 -1.16 2.62 8.31
CA SER A 260 -0.09 3.59 8.23
C SER A 260 0.95 3.43 9.32
N ASN A 261 2.21 3.78 9.05
CA ASN A 261 3.14 4.08 10.14
C ASN A 261 2.59 5.19 11.04
N SER A 262 3.07 5.22 12.28
CA SER A 262 2.66 6.24 13.24
C SER A 262 3.14 7.64 12.85
N GLU A 263 2.34 8.65 13.17
CA GLU A 263 2.80 10.03 13.26
C GLU A 263 3.62 10.18 14.53
N PHE A 264 4.93 10.32 14.37
CA PHE A 264 5.85 10.40 15.48
C PHE A 264 6.04 11.84 15.97
N PRO A 265 6.31 12.02 17.27
CA PRO A 265 6.68 13.30 17.85
C PRO A 265 7.88 13.92 17.13
N LYS A 266 7.93 15.26 17.15
CA LYS A 266 9.01 16.02 16.50
C LYS A 266 10.38 15.76 17.13
N GLU A 267 10.39 15.26 18.35
CA GLU A 267 11.57 14.94 19.15
C GLU A 267 12.28 13.67 18.64
N ILE A 268 11.59 12.79 17.89
CA ILE A 268 12.20 11.62 17.27
C ILE A 268 12.85 12.02 15.95
N THR A 269 14.18 12.12 15.98
CA THR A 269 15.00 12.57 14.84
C THR A 269 15.26 11.49 13.80
N ASP A 270 15.30 10.21 14.19
CA ASP A 270 15.41 9.06 13.29
C ASP A 270 14.25 8.09 13.52
N GLN A 271 13.42 7.91 12.49
CA GLN A 271 12.23 7.07 12.51
C GLN A 271 12.41 5.79 11.66
N SER A 272 13.62 5.57 11.13
CA SER A 272 13.89 4.54 10.14
C SER A 272 13.56 3.13 10.63
N VAL A 273 13.96 2.77 11.84
CA VAL A 273 13.70 1.46 12.46
C VAL A 273 12.20 1.23 12.64
N LEU A 274 11.48 2.26 13.10
CA LEU A 274 10.04 2.17 13.35
C LEU A 274 9.25 2.01 12.06
N ILE A 275 9.57 2.80 11.02
CA ILE A 275 8.94 2.69 9.70
C ILE A 275 9.15 1.30 9.11
N ARG A 276 10.38 0.77 9.16
CA ARG A 276 10.66 -0.60 8.68
C ARG A 276 9.89 -1.65 9.46
N ASN A 277 9.91 -1.56 10.79
CA ASN A 277 9.18 -2.49 11.65
C ASN A 277 7.69 -2.50 11.32
N GLN A 278 7.05 -1.34 11.29
CA GLN A 278 5.62 -1.23 10.99
C GLN A 278 5.28 -1.71 9.57
N ALA A 279 6.13 -1.44 8.58
CA ALA A 279 5.93 -1.92 7.21
C ALA A 279 5.94 -3.46 7.12
N TYR A 280 6.94 -4.12 7.70
CA TYR A 280 7.04 -5.58 7.68
C TYR A 280 5.95 -6.23 8.55
N GLN A 281 5.69 -5.72 9.75
CA GLN A 281 4.62 -6.23 10.60
C GLN A 281 3.24 -6.12 9.92
N SER A 282 3.06 -5.13 9.04
CA SER A 282 1.82 -4.99 8.27
C SER A 282 1.51 -6.21 7.41
N ILE A 283 2.46 -6.61 6.58
CA ILE A 283 2.29 -7.79 5.70
C ILE A 283 2.27 -9.08 6.51
N MET A 284 3.09 -9.17 7.57
CA MET A 284 3.11 -10.32 8.49
C MET A 284 1.81 -10.49 9.28
N SER A 285 0.90 -9.51 9.22
CA SER A 285 -0.42 -9.54 9.86
C SER A 285 -1.56 -9.61 8.84
N SER A 286 -1.29 -10.06 7.60
CA SER A 286 -2.25 -10.17 6.49
C SER A 286 -2.78 -8.84 5.91
N ALA A 287 -2.10 -7.71 6.13
CA ALA A 287 -2.47 -6.48 5.42
C ALA A 287 -2.22 -6.65 3.91
N ALA A 288 -3.04 -6.00 3.09
CA ALA A 288 -2.87 -6.00 1.62
C ALA A 288 -1.72 -5.11 1.13
N GLY A 289 -0.99 -4.50 2.07
CA GLY A 289 -0.09 -3.42 1.78
C GLY A 289 0.33 -2.62 3.00
N PHE A 290 0.82 -1.43 2.73
CA PHE A 290 1.27 -0.48 3.75
C PHE A 290 1.03 0.96 3.31
N CYS A 291 0.65 1.81 4.26
CA CYS A 291 0.58 3.26 4.06
C CYS A 291 1.82 3.92 4.69
N HIS A 292 2.61 4.60 3.88
CA HIS A 292 3.63 5.50 4.39
C HIS A 292 3.00 6.87 4.70
N MET A 293 3.24 7.36 5.90
CA MET A 293 2.89 8.70 6.31
C MET A 293 4.12 9.40 6.85
N SER A 294 4.54 10.48 6.21
CA SER A 294 5.72 11.22 6.63
C SER A 294 5.41 12.69 6.96
N THR A 295 6.46 13.44 7.33
CA THR A 295 6.36 14.87 7.58
C THR A 295 5.93 15.68 6.36
N ILE A 296 6.04 15.12 5.14
CA ILE A 296 5.70 15.81 3.90
C ILE A 296 4.20 15.73 3.53
N LYS A 297 3.39 14.95 4.25
CA LYS A 297 1.94 14.75 3.97
C LYS A 297 1.13 16.05 3.81
N ASN A 298 1.61 17.13 4.44
CA ASN A 298 0.99 18.44 4.44
C ASN A 298 1.67 19.46 3.49
N PHE A 299 2.70 19.05 2.76
CA PHE A 299 3.44 19.87 1.77
C PHE A 299 3.91 21.22 2.33
N ASN A 300 4.53 21.21 3.51
CA ASN A 300 5.25 22.36 4.03
C ASN A 300 6.43 22.72 3.10
N PRO A 301 6.95 23.97 3.08
CA PRO A 301 7.91 24.43 2.07
C PRO A 301 9.15 23.55 1.86
N THR A 302 9.57 22.79 2.86
CA THR A 302 10.72 21.88 2.81
C THR A 302 10.43 20.52 2.18
N TRP A 303 9.19 20.24 1.73
CA TRP A 303 8.81 18.91 1.24
C TRP A 303 9.69 18.40 0.11
N LYS A 304 10.13 19.28 -0.82
CA LYS A 304 11.01 18.91 -1.95
C LYS A 304 12.39 18.42 -1.50
N ILE A 305 12.88 18.95 -0.38
CA ILE A 305 14.16 18.53 0.20
C ILE A 305 13.97 17.23 1.00
N ASN A 306 12.84 17.11 1.68
CA ASN A 306 12.59 16.03 2.62
C ASN A 306 12.12 14.73 1.93
N ILE A 307 11.53 14.79 0.73
CA ILE A 307 10.95 13.62 0.03
C ILE A 307 11.92 12.47 -0.27
N THR A 308 13.23 12.70 -0.19
CA THR A 308 14.26 11.66 -0.38
C THR A 308 14.84 11.13 0.93
N ARG A 309 14.36 11.62 2.08
CA ARG A 309 14.90 11.32 3.42
C ARG A 309 13.79 11.24 4.48
N ASP A 310 12.59 10.88 4.05
CA ASP A 310 11.41 10.82 4.90
C ASP A 310 11.00 9.39 5.28
N GLY A 311 11.82 8.40 4.91
CA GLY A 311 11.63 6.98 5.18
C GLY A 311 11.15 6.19 3.96
N ALA A 312 10.74 6.87 2.89
CA ALA A 312 10.34 6.24 1.63
C ALA A 312 11.45 5.38 0.98
N GLU A 313 12.73 5.69 1.22
CA GLU A 313 13.85 4.87 0.79
C GLU A 313 13.79 3.43 1.34
N TYR A 314 13.28 3.27 2.57
CA TYR A 314 13.12 1.96 3.18
C TYR A 314 11.87 1.24 2.65
N ILE A 315 10.84 2.00 2.28
CA ILE A 315 9.64 1.45 1.65
C ILE A 315 9.97 0.89 0.25
N ASP A 316 10.85 1.56 -0.50
CA ASP A 316 11.36 1.04 -1.77
C ASP A 316 12.09 -0.30 -1.58
N HIS A 317 12.94 -0.41 -0.55
CA HIS A 317 13.60 -1.67 -0.21
C HIS A 317 12.62 -2.77 0.21
N PHE A 318 11.62 -2.42 1.03
CA PHE A 318 10.53 -3.31 1.43
C PHE A 318 9.81 -3.88 0.19
N VAL A 319 9.43 -3.05 -0.78
CA VAL A 319 8.80 -3.51 -2.03
C VAL A 319 9.72 -4.42 -2.83
N LYS A 320 10.99 -4.06 -2.99
CA LYS A 320 11.96 -4.86 -3.75
C LYS A 320 12.19 -6.24 -3.13
N ILE A 321 12.24 -6.32 -1.80
CA ILE A 321 12.36 -7.59 -1.08
C ILE A 321 11.09 -8.43 -1.25
N LEU A 322 9.90 -7.84 -1.07
CA LEU A 322 8.63 -8.57 -1.22
C LEU A 322 8.39 -9.06 -2.64
N LYS A 323 8.78 -8.30 -3.68
CA LYS A 323 8.71 -8.76 -5.08
C LYS A 323 9.59 -9.99 -5.37
N GLY A 324 10.61 -10.24 -4.55
CA GLY A 324 11.49 -11.40 -4.67
C GLY A 324 10.96 -12.67 -3.99
N ILE A 325 9.79 -12.60 -3.34
CA ILE A 325 9.16 -13.71 -2.63
C ILE A 325 7.68 -13.84 -3.04
N PRO A 326 7.09 -15.05 -2.96
CA PRO A 326 5.68 -15.29 -3.28
C PRO A 326 4.74 -14.80 -2.15
N TRP A 327 4.86 -13.53 -1.76
CA TRP A 327 4.18 -12.94 -0.59
C TRP A 327 2.66 -13.10 -0.64
N GLU A 328 2.06 -13.10 -1.84
CA GLU A 328 0.63 -13.24 -2.09
C GLU A 328 0.06 -14.63 -1.70
N TYR A 329 0.93 -15.63 -1.53
CA TYR A 329 0.59 -16.99 -1.13
C TYR A 329 1.04 -17.31 0.29
N MET A 330 1.54 -16.30 1.00
CA MET A 330 2.05 -16.44 2.35
C MET A 330 1.01 -15.92 3.35
N TYR A 331 1.04 -16.47 4.56
CA TYR A 331 0.09 -16.20 5.63
C TYR A 331 0.84 -16.03 6.96
N PRO A 332 0.30 -15.23 7.90
CA PRO A 332 0.85 -15.14 9.24
C PRO A 332 0.94 -16.53 9.88
N GLU A 333 2.07 -16.80 10.53
CA GLU A 333 2.20 -18.02 11.31
C GLU A 333 1.62 -17.80 12.71
N THR A 334 0.44 -18.35 12.97
CA THR A 334 -0.20 -18.30 14.29
C THR A 334 0.30 -19.39 15.22
N SER A 335 0.78 -20.50 14.67
CA SER A 335 1.42 -21.55 15.45
C SER A 335 2.86 -21.12 15.74
N GLN A 336 3.13 -20.68 16.97
CA GLN A 336 4.44 -20.23 17.45
C GLN A 336 5.53 -21.32 17.48
N SER A 337 5.36 -22.37 16.68
CA SER A 337 6.15 -23.60 16.68
C SER A 337 7.54 -23.44 16.04
N LEU A 338 7.71 -22.50 15.10
CA LEU A 338 9.02 -22.26 14.46
C LEU A 338 10.04 -21.59 15.40
N LEU A 339 9.58 -20.81 16.38
CA LEU A 339 10.42 -20.13 17.36
C LEU A 339 10.23 -20.80 18.73
N PRO A 340 11.20 -21.57 19.25
CA PRO A 340 11.06 -22.23 20.55
C PRO A 340 11.05 -21.24 21.74
N ASP A 341 11.68 -20.08 21.60
CA ASP A 341 11.79 -19.08 22.66
C ASP A 341 10.56 -18.14 22.68
N SER A 342 9.92 -18.01 23.85
CA SER A 342 8.71 -17.21 24.00
C SER A 342 8.91 -15.70 23.88
N THR A 343 10.12 -15.21 24.13
CA THR A 343 10.47 -13.79 23.90
C THR A 343 10.57 -13.52 22.41
N ASP A 344 11.22 -14.41 21.67
CA ASP A 344 11.31 -14.33 20.21
C ASP A 344 9.94 -14.41 19.54
N GLN A 345 9.06 -15.31 20.00
CA GLN A 345 7.67 -15.39 19.53
C GLN A 345 6.88 -14.07 19.69
N GLN A 346 7.23 -13.25 20.69
CA GLN A 346 6.58 -11.96 20.91
C GLN A 346 7.14 -10.85 20.00
N GLN A 347 8.40 -10.94 19.60
CA GLN A 347 9.12 -9.87 18.91
C GLN A 347 9.25 -10.09 17.40
N ILE A 348 9.38 -11.34 16.97
CA ILE A 348 9.67 -11.72 15.58
C ILE A 348 8.36 -12.04 14.87
N GLY A 349 8.06 -11.28 13.81
CA GLY A 349 6.95 -11.61 12.92
C GLY A 349 7.35 -12.72 11.95
N ILE A 350 6.44 -13.66 11.69
CA ILE A 350 6.66 -14.80 10.78
C ILE A 350 5.54 -14.84 9.74
N PHE A 351 5.94 -15.03 8.48
CA PHE A 351 5.06 -15.16 7.34
C PHE A 351 5.49 -16.40 6.55
N SER A 352 4.59 -17.34 6.32
CA SER A 352 4.93 -18.66 5.75
C SER A 352 4.04 -19.00 4.57
N LEU A 353 4.57 -19.71 3.57
CA LEU A 353 3.72 -20.37 2.58
C LEU A 353 2.79 -21.37 3.25
N SER A 354 1.58 -21.55 2.71
CA SER A 354 0.61 -22.55 3.20
C SER A 354 1.17 -23.97 3.22
N ASN A 355 2.05 -24.31 2.27
CA ASN A 355 2.75 -25.60 2.22
C ASN A 355 3.95 -25.73 3.17
N LYS A 356 4.25 -24.70 3.98
CA LYS A 356 5.37 -24.64 4.94
C LYS A 356 6.76 -24.94 4.34
N ARG A 357 6.96 -24.72 3.04
CA ARG A 357 8.27 -24.89 2.37
C ARG A 357 9.11 -23.61 2.35
N LEU A 358 8.53 -22.47 2.71
CA LEU A 358 9.23 -21.19 2.83
C LEU A 358 8.61 -20.39 3.98
N SER A 359 9.46 -19.85 4.84
CA SER A 359 9.10 -18.90 5.88
C SER A 359 10.01 -17.67 5.81
N MET A 360 9.40 -16.49 5.96
CA MET A 360 10.05 -15.21 6.14
C MET A 360 9.87 -14.76 7.59
N LEU A 361 10.97 -14.35 8.22
CA LEU A 361 10.99 -13.80 9.57
C LEU A 361 11.50 -12.36 9.51
N TYR A 362 10.90 -11.45 10.28
CA TYR A 362 11.42 -10.12 10.52
C TYR A 362 11.95 -10.06 11.95
N ILE A 363 13.26 -9.96 12.05
CA ILE A 363 14.00 -9.97 13.31
C ILE A 363 14.36 -8.51 13.63
N PRO A 364 13.65 -7.85 14.57
CA PRO A 364 13.80 -6.41 14.80
C PRO A 364 15.12 -6.03 15.49
N GLU A 365 15.81 -7.00 16.10
CA GLU A 365 17.09 -6.80 16.77
C GLU A 365 18.11 -7.85 16.32
N SER A 366 19.32 -7.41 16.01
CA SER A 366 20.37 -8.28 15.48
C SER A 366 20.95 -9.20 16.55
N LYS A 367 20.33 -10.37 16.72
CA LYS A 367 20.75 -11.43 17.64
C LYS A 367 20.64 -12.82 16.98
N PRO A 368 21.38 -13.83 17.46
CA PRO A 368 21.13 -15.22 17.11
C PRO A 368 19.70 -15.63 17.50
N VAL A 369 19.06 -16.44 16.66
CA VAL A 369 17.69 -16.93 16.86
C VAL A 369 17.70 -18.46 16.77
N GLN A 370 16.99 -19.12 17.68
CA GLN A 370 16.75 -20.57 17.60
C GLN A 370 15.51 -20.83 16.74
N LEU A 371 15.62 -21.75 15.79
CA LEU A 371 14.54 -22.16 14.90
C LEU A 371 14.28 -23.65 15.03
N ASP A 372 13.03 -24.05 15.21
CA ASP A 372 12.63 -25.45 15.07
C ASP A 372 12.20 -25.72 13.63
N LEU A 373 13.13 -26.25 12.82
CA LEU A 373 12.86 -26.54 11.41
C LEU A 373 12.03 -27.83 11.21
N THR A 374 11.72 -28.57 12.28
CA THR A 374 10.91 -29.79 12.17
C THR A 374 9.46 -29.50 11.77
N VAL A 375 9.00 -28.27 12.02
CA VAL A 375 7.64 -27.80 11.70
C VAL A 375 7.47 -27.43 10.22
N LEU A 376 8.58 -27.29 9.48
CA LEU A 376 8.58 -26.98 8.05
C LEU A 376 8.56 -28.27 7.20
N GLN A 377 8.11 -28.13 5.96
CA GLN A 377 8.09 -29.21 4.97
C GLN A 377 9.40 -29.24 4.16
N GLY A 378 9.98 -30.44 4.02
CA GLY A 378 11.33 -30.68 3.49
C GLY A 378 12.26 -31.35 4.52
N ASN A 379 13.41 -31.85 4.09
CA ASN A 379 14.43 -32.45 4.95
C ASN A 379 15.68 -31.57 5.15
N THR A 380 15.95 -30.69 4.19
CA THR A 380 17.08 -29.74 4.23
C THR A 380 16.63 -28.35 3.84
N PHE A 381 17.16 -27.35 4.53
CA PHE A 381 16.75 -25.96 4.37
C PHE A 381 17.93 -25.05 4.05
N ARG A 382 17.65 -23.93 3.39
CA ARG A 382 18.60 -22.86 3.12
C ARG A 382 18.17 -21.59 3.81
N ALA A 383 19.13 -20.86 4.36
CA ALA A 383 18.93 -19.52 4.88
C ALA A 383 19.42 -18.43 3.91
N VAL A 384 18.63 -17.37 3.76
CA VAL A 384 19.00 -16.14 3.05
C VAL A 384 18.62 -14.95 3.92
N TRP A 385 19.53 -14.01 4.06
CA TRP A 385 19.29 -12.79 4.83
C TRP A 385 19.10 -11.60 3.90
N TYR A 386 18.23 -10.66 4.27
CA TYR A 386 18.15 -9.34 3.66
C TYR A 386 18.30 -8.26 4.72
N SER A 387 19.02 -7.20 4.37
CA SER A 387 19.08 -5.98 5.17
C SER A 387 17.91 -5.08 4.76
N PRO A 388 16.90 -4.87 5.63
CA PRO A 388 15.78 -3.98 5.32
C PRO A 388 16.22 -2.50 5.22
N ARG A 389 17.38 -2.15 5.80
CA ARG A 389 18.01 -0.82 5.69
C ARG A 389 18.56 -0.49 4.30
N THR A 390 18.97 -1.50 3.53
CA THR A 390 19.73 -1.31 2.28
C THR A 390 19.18 -2.11 1.09
N GLY A 391 18.21 -3.00 1.33
CA GLY A 391 17.74 -3.97 0.33
C GLY A 391 18.75 -5.07 0.00
N ARG A 392 19.97 -5.04 0.57
CA ARG A 392 21.04 -5.98 0.21
C ARG A 392 20.72 -7.39 0.68
N ARG A 393 20.83 -8.35 -0.24
CA ARG A 393 20.80 -9.79 0.04
C ARG A 393 22.15 -10.27 0.54
N TRP A 394 22.13 -11.17 1.52
CA TRP A 394 23.30 -11.81 2.10
C TRP A 394 23.11 -13.34 2.12
N PRO A 395 24.17 -14.12 1.86
CA PRO A 395 24.10 -15.57 2.03
C PRO A 395 23.96 -15.90 3.51
N GLY A 396 23.08 -16.86 3.83
CA GLY A 396 23.05 -17.55 5.12
C GLY A 396 23.61 -18.97 4.99
N ALA A 397 23.27 -19.83 5.95
CA ALA A 397 23.60 -21.24 5.89
C ALA A 397 23.08 -21.89 4.58
N SER A 398 23.98 -22.58 3.88
CA SER A 398 23.66 -23.24 2.61
C SER A 398 22.93 -24.56 2.77
N SER A 399 22.96 -25.16 3.96
CA SER A 399 22.24 -26.38 4.30
C SER A 399 22.03 -26.42 5.81
N LEU A 400 20.77 -26.52 6.23
CA LEU A 400 20.35 -26.70 7.62
C LEU A 400 19.55 -28.01 7.71
N PRO A 401 19.85 -28.89 8.68
CA PRO A 401 19.09 -30.11 8.87
C PRO A 401 17.69 -29.81 9.41
N LYS A 402 16.76 -30.74 9.21
CA LYS A 402 15.44 -30.72 9.86
C LYS A 402 15.57 -31.01 11.36
N SER A 403 16.01 -30.01 12.13
CA SER A 403 16.15 -30.06 13.58
C SER A 403 15.99 -28.65 14.16
N VAL A 404 16.02 -28.56 15.49
CA VAL A 404 16.28 -27.27 16.14
C VAL A 404 17.69 -26.80 15.78
N THR A 405 17.84 -25.56 15.35
CA THR A 405 19.11 -24.99 14.92
C THR A 405 19.20 -23.50 15.25
N SER A 406 20.41 -23.02 15.53
CA SER A 406 20.67 -21.60 15.74
C SER A 406 21.14 -20.96 14.44
N VAL A 407 20.51 -19.84 14.07
CA VAL A 407 20.93 -19.01 12.95
C VAL A 407 21.32 -17.63 13.45
N SER A 408 22.37 -17.05 12.87
CA SER A 408 22.88 -15.73 13.25
C SER A 408 22.84 -14.77 12.06
N PRO A 409 22.48 -13.49 12.29
CA PRO A 409 22.60 -12.47 11.26
C PRO A 409 24.05 -12.31 10.78
N PRO A 410 24.27 -11.98 9.49
CA PRO A 410 25.60 -11.93 8.91
C PRO A 410 26.46 -10.75 9.39
N ASP A 411 25.85 -9.67 9.91
CA ASP A 411 26.56 -8.53 10.53
C ASP A 411 25.85 -8.13 11.83
N PRO A 412 26.32 -8.61 13.00
CA PRO A 412 25.63 -8.49 14.27
C PRO A 412 25.87 -7.13 14.94
N LYS A 413 25.37 -6.05 14.34
CA LYS A 413 25.42 -4.70 14.92
C LYS A 413 24.19 -4.40 15.75
N ALA A 414 24.41 -3.82 16.93
CA ALA A 414 23.32 -3.35 17.79
C ALA A 414 22.39 -2.38 17.03
N GLY A 415 21.09 -2.52 17.25
CA GLY A 415 20.06 -1.70 16.60
C GLY A 415 19.79 -2.03 15.12
N TRP A 416 20.46 -3.04 14.55
CA TRP A 416 20.14 -3.51 13.19
C TRP A 416 19.02 -4.56 13.22
N ASP A 417 18.13 -4.45 12.25
CA ASP A 417 17.03 -5.38 11.96
C ASP A 417 17.37 -6.30 10.77
N TRP A 418 16.72 -7.44 10.63
CA TRP A 418 17.01 -8.39 9.56
C TRP A 418 15.76 -9.08 9.06
N ILE A 419 15.72 -9.35 7.76
CA ILE A 419 14.78 -10.30 7.19
C ILE A 419 15.53 -11.61 6.99
N LEU A 420 14.97 -12.71 7.48
CA LEU A 420 15.47 -14.05 7.26
C LEU A 420 14.46 -14.84 6.42
N LEU A 421 14.91 -15.42 5.32
CA LEU A 421 14.17 -16.44 4.59
C LEU A 421 14.75 -17.82 4.92
N ILE A 422 13.90 -18.75 5.33
CA ILE A 422 14.21 -20.17 5.45
C ILE A 422 13.34 -20.92 4.46
N GLY A 423 13.97 -21.58 3.48
CA GLY A 423 13.27 -22.34 2.45
C GLY A 423 13.80 -23.76 2.30
N SER A 424 12.90 -24.70 2.01
CA SER A 424 13.24 -26.08 1.62
C SER A 424 14.11 -26.09 0.37
N GLN A 425 15.09 -27.00 0.33
CA GLN A 425 15.93 -27.23 -0.86
C GLN A 425 15.36 -28.25 -1.84
N GLU A 426 14.49 -29.12 -1.35
CA GLU A 426 13.53 -29.89 -2.15
C GLU A 426 12.43 -28.96 -2.62
#